data_AF-A0A183MN21-F1
#
_entry.id   AF-A0A183MN21-F1
#
_cell.length_a   1.000
_cell.length_b   1.000
_cell.length_c   1.000
_cell.angle_alpha   90.00
_cell.angle_beta   90.00
_cell.angle_gamma   90.00
#
_symmetry.space_group_name_H-M   'P 1'
#
loop_
_entity.id
_entity.type
_entity.pdbx_description
1 polymer ?
#
loop_
_entity_poly.entity_id
_entity_poly.type
_entity_poly.pdbx_seq_one_letter_code
_entity_poly.pdbx_strand_id
1 'polypeptide(L)'
;MRTAEESHNGTKRPSNESVFASTIMQICENEDSDVPNFIVRAIRAIEARGLDHVGIYRSSGNGATIQKLRCAVNQYNYSLNSEKWSLEVLTGALKLFFRELKEPLITFKIYPEVDQLLGK
;
A
#
# COMPACT_ATOMS: atom_id res chain seq x y z
N MET A 1 37.11 -33.40 -9.61
CA MET A 1 37.59 -32.01 -9.47
C MET A 1 36.44 -31.12 -9.97
N ARG A 2 35.77 -30.40 -9.04
CA ARG A 2 34.94 -29.17 -9.15
C ARG A 2 34.05 -28.94 -10.39
N THR A 3 32.79 -28.50 -10.37
CA THR A 3 31.73 -28.21 -9.38
C THR A 3 30.45 -27.92 -10.21
N ALA A 4 29.27 -28.09 -9.59
CA ALA A 4 27.94 -27.78 -10.11
C ALA A 4 27.71 -26.27 -10.35
N GLU A 5 26.72 -25.93 -11.16
CA GLU A 5 25.77 -24.84 -10.86
C GLU A 5 24.47 -25.02 -11.64
N GLU A 6 23.43 -25.39 -10.89
CA GLU A 6 22.03 -25.48 -11.30
C GLU A 6 21.43 -24.07 -11.35
N SER A 7 20.86 -23.66 -12.48
CA SER A 7 19.97 -22.49 -12.51
C SER A 7 18.53 -22.94 -12.32
N HIS A 8 18.11 -22.98 -11.05
CA HIS A 8 16.70 -22.95 -10.67
C HIS A 8 16.12 -21.57 -11.02
N ASN A 9 15.56 -21.40 -12.22
CA ASN A 9 14.64 -20.29 -12.47
C ASN A 9 13.28 -20.66 -11.86
N GLY A 10 13.16 -20.46 -10.55
CA GLY A 10 11.91 -20.61 -9.83
C GLY A 10 10.95 -19.50 -10.25
N THR A 11 9.96 -19.85 -11.07
CA THR A 11 8.74 -19.07 -11.26
C THR A 11 8.15 -18.78 -9.88
N LYS A 12 8.43 -17.62 -9.29
CA LYS A 12 7.73 -17.15 -8.09
C LYS A 12 6.26 -17.06 -8.49
N ARG A 13 5.43 -17.94 -7.92
CA ARG A 13 3.97 -17.75 -7.92
C ARG A 13 3.71 -16.31 -7.50
N PRO A 14 2.79 -15.56 -8.14
CA PRO A 14 2.43 -14.25 -7.64
C PRO A 14 1.98 -14.46 -6.20
N SER A 15 2.74 -13.94 -5.24
CA SER A 15 2.26 -13.84 -3.88
C SER A 15 0.98 -13.01 -3.94
N ASN A 16 -0.07 -13.40 -3.23
CA ASN A 16 -1.32 -12.63 -3.10
C ASN A 16 -1.11 -11.26 -2.40
N GLU A 17 0.13 -10.78 -2.32
CA GLU A 17 0.69 -9.69 -1.51
C GLU A 17 1.76 -8.92 -2.30
N SER A 18 1.47 -8.66 -3.58
CA SER A 18 2.36 -7.93 -4.49
C SER A 18 2.46 -6.43 -4.19
N VAL A 19 1.44 -5.87 -3.52
CA VAL A 19 1.35 -4.44 -3.18
C VAL A 19 1.15 -4.27 -1.67
N PHE A 20 0.04 -4.76 -1.12
CA PHE A 20 -0.12 -4.86 0.34
C PHE A 20 0.81 -5.92 0.91
N ALA A 21 1.26 -5.73 2.15
CA ALA A 21 2.23 -6.62 2.80
C ALA A 21 3.58 -6.76 2.08
N SER A 22 3.97 -5.76 1.29
CA SER A 22 5.29 -5.63 0.66
C SER A 22 6.08 -4.46 1.25
N THR A 23 7.36 -4.30 0.85
CA THR A 23 8.12 -3.08 1.14
C THR A 23 7.86 -2.03 0.07
N ILE A 24 7.99 -0.75 0.38
CA ILE A 24 7.87 0.33 -0.61
C ILE A 24 8.86 0.14 -1.76
N MET A 25 10.11 -0.20 -1.45
CA MET A 25 11.16 -0.47 -2.45
C MET A 25 10.74 -1.54 -3.47
N GLN A 26 10.22 -2.68 -3.01
CA GLN A 26 9.79 -3.77 -3.89
C GLN A 26 8.63 -3.35 -4.80
N ILE A 27 7.68 -2.56 -4.28
CA ILE A 27 6.55 -2.09 -5.08
C ILE A 27 7.03 -1.11 -6.15
N CYS A 28 7.86 -0.15 -5.75
CA CYS A 28 8.46 0.84 -6.65
C CYS A 28 9.28 0.18 -7.78
N GLU A 29 10.12 -0.81 -7.46
CA GLU A 29 10.89 -1.59 -8.43
C GLU A 29 9.99 -2.34 -9.42
N ASN A 30 8.93 -3.00 -8.93
CA ASN A 30 8.00 -3.75 -9.76
C ASN A 30 7.15 -2.86 -10.68
N GLU A 31 6.90 -1.62 -10.26
CA GLU A 31 6.04 -0.68 -10.97
C GLU A 31 6.82 0.35 -11.79
N ASP A 32 8.16 0.31 -11.77
CA ASP A 32 9.04 1.32 -12.36
C ASP A 32 8.61 2.76 -11.98
N SER A 33 8.52 3.00 -10.66
CA SER A 33 8.02 4.27 -10.12
C SER A 33 8.69 4.64 -8.81
N ASP A 34 8.78 5.94 -8.52
CA ASP A 34 9.34 6.44 -7.25
C ASP A 34 8.36 6.32 -6.08
N VAL A 35 7.05 6.25 -6.36
CA VAL A 35 5.99 6.16 -5.36
C VAL A 35 4.98 5.10 -5.82
N PRO A 36 4.55 4.17 -4.94
CA PRO A 36 3.56 3.16 -5.29
C PRO A 36 2.32 3.75 -5.96
N ASN A 37 1.93 3.21 -7.12
CA ASN A 37 0.80 3.69 -7.90
C ASN A 37 -0.51 3.68 -7.11
N PHE A 38 -0.68 2.71 -6.20
CA PHE A 38 -1.82 2.67 -5.30
C PHE A 38 -1.95 3.97 -4.48
N ILE A 39 -0.85 4.47 -3.90
CA ILE A 39 -0.85 5.70 -3.08
C ILE A 39 -1.28 6.89 -3.94
N VAL A 40 -0.62 7.08 -5.09
CA VAL A 40 -0.89 8.22 -5.99
C VAL A 40 -2.35 8.22 -6.43
N ARG A 41 -2.88 7.07 -6.84
CA ARG A 41 -4.25 6.95 -7.35
C ARG A 41 -5.29 7.04 -6.24
N ALA A 42 -5.01 6.49 -5.06
CA ALA A 42 -5.92 6.59 -3.92
C ALA A 42 -6.02 8.04 -3.44
N ILE A 43 -4.90 8.75 -3.31
CA ILE A 43 -4.87 10.16 -2.90
C ILE A 43 -5.62 11.02 -3.93
N ARG A 44 -5.33 10.89 -5.22
CA ARG A 44 -6.06 11.62 -6.27
C ARG A 44 -7.57 11.39 -6.23
N ALA A 45 -8.01 10.14 -6.01
CA ALA A 45 -9.43 9.81 -5.91
C ALA A 45 -10.09 10.31 -4.61
N ILE A 46 -9.32 10.50 -3.55
CA ILE A 46 -9.78 11.09 -2.29
C ILE A 46 -9.88 12.61 -2.46
N GLU A 47 -8.84 13.27 -2.97
CA GLU A 47 -8.81 14.72 -3.20
C GLU A 47 -9.89 15.18 -4.17
N ALA A 48 -10.20 14.40 -5.21
CA ALA A 48 -11.24 14.75 -6.18
C ALA A 48 -12.67 14.76 -5.60
N ARG A 49 -12.92 14.08 -4.47
CA ARG A 49 -14.29 13.83 -3.97
C ARG A 49 -14.50 14.18 -2.50
N GLY A 50 -13.42 14.30 -1.72
CA GLY A 50 -13.46 14.18 -0.27
C GLY A 50 -13.02 15.40 0.53
N LEU A 51 -12.60 16.49 -0.11
CA LEU A 51 -12.11 17.68 0.62
C LEU A 51 -13.17 18.30 1.54
N ASP A 52 -14.44 18.26 1.13
CA ASP A 52 -15.56 18.76 1.95
C ASP A 52 -16.23 17.65 2.79
N HIS A 53 -15.68 16.42 2.78
CA HIS A 53 -16.27 15.29 3.47
C HIS A 53 -15.92 15.29 4.96
N VAL A 54 -16.95 15.49 5.80
CA VAL A 54 -16.79 15.51 7.26
C VAL A 54 -16.18 14.19 7.75
N GLY A 55 -15.12 14.30 8.55
CA GLY A 55 -14.46 13.13 9.15
C GLY A 55 -13.70 12.25 8.16
N ILE A 56 -13.28 12.78 7.01
CA ILE A 56 -12.33 12.11 6.12
C ILE A 56 -11.12 11.59 6.92
N TYR A 57 -10.69 10.35 6.62
CA TYR A 57 -9.71 9.57 7.40
C TYR A 57 -10.09 9.16 8.83
N ARG A 58 -11.03 9.84 9.49
CA ARG A 58 -11.52 9.48 10.84
C ARG A 58 -12.63 8.43 10.79
N SER A 59 -13.60 8.59 9.90
CA SER A 59 -14.72 7.65 9.72
C SER A 59 -14.23 6.32 9.13
N SER A 60 -14.81 5.22 9.60
CA SER A 60 -14.44 3.86 9.18
C SER A 60 -15.34 3.35 8.06
N GLY A 61 -14.72 2.85 6.98
CA GLY A 61 -15.42 2.18 5.89
C GLY A 61 -15.76 0.73 6.24
N ASN A 62 -16.62 0.11 5.43
CA ASN A 62 -16.96 -1.30 5.59
C ASN A 62 -15.72 -2.19 5.41
N GLY A 63 -15.33 -2.93 6.45
CA GLY A 63 -14.11 -3.75 6.45
C GLY A 63 -14.05 -4.81 5.34
N ALA A 64 -15.16 -5.47 5.04
CA ALA A 64 -15.21 -6.46 3.95
C ALA A 64 -14.98 -5.79 2.58
N THR A 65 -15.44 -4.55 2.40
CA THR A 65 -15.23 -3.79 1.16
C THR A 65 -13.79 -3.28 1.05
N ILE A 66 -13.19 -2.88 2.17
CA ILE A 66 -11.75 -2.57 2.24
C ILE A 66 -10.91 -3.79 1.83
N GLN A 67 -11.26 -4.99 2.32
CA GLN A 67 -10.56 -6.22 1.93
C GLN A 67 -10.74 -6.56 0.45
N LYS A 68 -11.93 -6.34 -0.12
CA LYS A 68 -12.15 -6.50 -1.57
C LYS A 68 -11.28 -5.54 -2.39
N LEU A 69 -11.15 -4.29 -1.95
CA LEU A 69 -10.29 -3.30 -2.60
C LEU A 69 -8.80 -3.70 -2.48
N ARG A 70 -8.37 -4.14 -1.30
CA ARG A 70 -7.02 -4.69 -1.07
C ARG A 70 -6.69 -5.81 -2.07
N CYS A 71 -7.59 -6.78 -2.23
CA CYS A 71 -7.40 -7.87 -3.19
C CYS A 71 -7.29 -7.39 -4.64
N ALA A 72 -8.10 -6.40 -5.03
CA ALA A 72 -8.02 -5.81 -6.38
C ALA A 72 -6.67 -5.11 -6.60
N VAL A 73 -6.19 -4.36 -5.61
CA VAL A 73 -4.89 -3.68 -5.65
C VAL A 73 -3.73 -4.67 -5.75
N ASN A 74 -3.76 -5.80 -5.03
CA ASN A 74 -2.75 -6.87 -5.18
C ASN A 74 -2.78 -7.56 -6.55
N GLN A 75 -3.79 -7.30 -7.37
CA GLN A 75 -3.85 -7.70 -8.78
C GLN A 75 -3.50 -6.54 -9.72
N TYR A 76 -2.87 -5.48 -9.19
CA TYR A 76 -2.53 -4.23 -9.89
C TYR A 76 -3.76 -3.52 -10.51
N ASN A 77 -4.97 -3.82 -10.02
CA ASN A 77 -6.18 -3.14 -10.47
C ASN A 77 -6.39 -1.83 -9.69
N TYR A 78 -5.94 -0.74 -10.32
CA TYR A 78 -6.03 0.60 -9.76
C TYR A 78 -7.22 1.43 -10.24
N SER A 79 -8.36 0.78 -10.49
CA SER A 79 -9.63 1.44 -10.84
C SER A 79 -10.29 2.04 -9.59
N LEU A 80 -9.62 3.02 -8.97
CA LEU A 80 -9.96 3.58 -7.66
C LEU A 80 -10.98 4.74 -7.73
N ASN A 81 -11.05 5.43 -8.86
CA ASN A 81 -11.98 6.56 -9.08
C ASN A 81 -13.40 6.11 -9.49
N SER A 82 -13.80 4.90 -9.11
CA SER A 82 -15.13 4.35 -9.39
C SER A 82 -16.06 4.63 -8.22
N GLU A 83 -17.34 4.88 -8.49
CA GLU A 83 -18.40 4.97 -7.48
C GLU A 83 -18.52 3.71 -6.61
N LYS A 84 -17.98 2.58 -7.07
CA LYS A 84 -17.84 1.33 -6.31
C LYS A 84 -17.14 1.53 -4.95
N TRP A 85 -16.23 2.50 -4.85
CA TRP A 85 -15.42 2.72 -3.66
C TRP A 85 -15.81 4.04 -2.98
N SER A 86 -16.44 3.95 -1.80
CA SER A 86 -16.72 5.12 -0.96
C SER A 86 -15.42 5.77 -0.45
N LEU A 87 -15.51 7.01 0.04
CA LEU A 87 -14.36 7.72 0.61
C LEU A 87 -13.81 7.02 1.86
N GLU A 88 -14.67 6.48 2.72
CA GLU A 88 -14.25 5.74 3.91
C GLU A 88 -13.56 4.42 3.54
N VAL A 89 -13.95 3.80 2.42
CA VAL A 89 -13.28 2.61 1.89
C VAL A 89 -11.90 2.97 1.34
N LEU A 90 -11.77 4.04 0.53
CA LEU A 90 -10.47 4.46 0.00
C LEU A 90 -9.51 4.88 1.12
N THR A 91 -9.96 5.73 2.05
CA THR A 91 -9.15 6.16 3.19
C THR A 91 -8.84 4.99 4.13
N GLY A 92 -9.79 4.06 4.32
CA GLY A 92 -9.59 2.81 5.05
C GLY A 92 -8.51 1.92 4.43
N ALA A 93 -8.55 1.73 3.11
CA ALA A 93 -7.55 0.95 2.38
C ALA A 93 -6.18 1.62 2.37
N LEU A 94 -6.11 2.95 2.25
CA LEU A 94 -4.84 3.68 2.32
C LEU A 94 -4.18 3.53 3.70
N LYS A 95 -4.96 3.66 4.78
CA LYS A 95 -4.50 3.39 6.16
C LYS A 95 -4.04 1.93 6.32
N LEU A 96 -4.81 0.99 5.77
CA LEU A 96 -4.48 -0.43 5.82
C LEU A 96 -3.16 -0.72 5.11
N PHE A 97 -2.94 -0.12 3.94
CA PHE A 97 -1.71 -0.28 3.17
C PHE A 97 -0.49 0.11 4.00
N PHE A 98 -0.47 1.31 4.58
CA PHE A 98 0.65 1.76 5.40
C PHE A 98 0.86 0.88 6.64
N ARG A 99 -0.22 0.39 7.25
CA ARG A 99 -0.16 -0.51 8.41
C ARG A 99 0.40 -1.89 8.07
N GLU A 100 0.14 -2.38 6.86
CA GLU A 100 0.57 -3.71 6.44
C GLU A 100 1.96 -3.72 5.79
N LEU A 101 2.60 -2.57 5.54
CA LEU A 101 3.96 -2.56 5.03
C LEU A 101 4.89 -3.40 5.91
N LYS A 102 5.79 -4.18 5.29
CA LYS A 102 6.80 -4.98 6.01
C LYS A 102 7.75 -4.10 6.84
N GLU A 103 7.93 -2.87 6.41
CA GLU A 103 8.65 -1.83 7.12
C GLU A 103 7.76 -0.58 7.16
N PRO A 104 7.53 0.03 8.33
CA PRO A 104 6.71 1.23 8.44
C PRO A 104 7.30 2.37 7.60
N LEU A 105 6.42 3.27 7.13
CA LEU A 105 6.81 4.40 6.28
C LEU A 105 7.89 5.28 6.93
N ILE A 106 7.72 5.55 8.23
CA ILE A 106 8.81 6.03 9.08
C ILE A 106 9.55 4.77 9.52
N THR A 107 10.75 4.54 9.02
CA THR A 107 11.46 3.26 9.22
C THR A 107 11.92 3.09 10.67
N PHE A 108 12.03 1.85 11.15
CA PHE A 108 12.50 1.55 12.52
C PHE A 108 13.83 2.22 12.88
N LYS A 109 14.69 2.43 11.88
CA LYS A 109 15.99 3.08 12.04
C LYS A 109 15.88 4.54 12.49
N ILE A 110 14.85 5.27 12.03
CA ILE A 110 14.71 6.72 12.29
C ILE A 110 13.76 7.05 13.44
N TYR A 111 13.13 6.04 14.05
CA TYR A 111 12.23 6.25 15.19
C TYR A 111 12.89 6.99 16.36
N PRO A 112 14.12 6.64 16.80
CA PRO A 112 14.77 7.33 17.92
C PRO A 112 14.92 8.85 17.68
N GLU A 113 15.30 9.23 16.46
CA GLU A 113 15.44 10.64 16.06
C GLU A 113 14.09 11.35 16.02
N VAL A 114 13.05 10.67 15.54
CA VAL A 114 11.68 11.20 15.53
C VAL A 114 11.16 11.37 16.96
N ASP A 115 11.37 10.40 17.85
CA ASP A 115 10.94 10.47 19.26
C ASP A 115 11.63 11.63 19.99
N GLN A 116 12.95 11.80 19.78
CA GLN A 116 13.71 12.91 20.34
C GLN A 116 13.20 14.27 19.84
N LEU A 117 12.88 14.38 18.54
CA LEU A 117 12.33 15.60 17.95
C LEU A 117 10.95 15.96 18.53
N LEU A 118 10.14 14.95 18.85
CA LEU A 118 8.81 15.11 19.41
C LEU A 118 8.80 15.36 20.94
N GLY A 119 9.98 15.43 21.57
CA GLY A 119 10.10 15.70 23.01
C GLY A 119 9.54 14.57 23.88
N LYS A 120 9.59 13.33 23.39
CA LYS A 120 9.26 12.12 24.14
C LYS A 120 10.50 11.46 24.74
#